data_AF-A0A848B7G8-F1
#
_entry.id   AF-A0A848B7G8-F1
#
_cell.length_a   1.000
_cell.length_b   1.000
_cell.length_c   1.000
_cell.angle_alpha   90.00
_cell.angle_beta   90.00
_cell.angle_gamma   90.00
#
_symmetry.space_group_name_H-M   'P 1'
#
loop_
_entity.id
_entity.type
_entity.pdbx_description
1 polymer ?
#
loop_
_entity_poly.entity_id
_entity_poly.type
_entity_poly.pdbx_seq_one_letter_code
_entity_poly.pdbx_strand_id
1 'polypeptide(L)'
;MAVQKLSVVWEKRYLCPRCQQKLRYVPGDAVAIVDGRVDMTRTQPYYVCDKCHTSYRELMGSGYFEEYEDVDARLPSADAPAGAGQAAAPERRPAKPKHPLRSTGELEPVQLKREADGRCACPRCGERMDFVEGQPVRIVDGKPDMENVMDHFRCSYCGSVFRRIATTDYFQWSER
;
A
#
# COMPACT_ATOMS: atom_id res chain seq x y z
N MET A 1 -25.78 -0.20 -13.17
CA MET A 1 -24.88 -1.05 -12.36
C MET A 1 -25.51 -2.43 -12.31
N ALA A 2 -24.98 -3.37 -13.11
CA ALA A 2 -25.47 -4.74 -13.17
C ALA A 2 -24.46 -5.66 -12.46
N VAL A 3 -24.92 -6.44 -11.48
CA VAL A 3 -24.13 -7.44 -10.77
C VAL A 3 -24.49 -8.82 -11.28
N GLN A 4 -23.50 -9.61 -11.66
CA GLN A 4 -23.73 -10.93 -12.24
C GLN A 4 -22.61 -11.92 -11.93
N LYS A 5 -22.90 -13.20 -12.13
CA LYS A 5 -21.92 -14.27 -11.99
C LYS A 5 -21.33 -14.59 -13.36
N LEU A 6 -20.00 -14.57 -13.47
CA LEU A 6 -19.31 -14.91 -14.70
C LEU A 6 -19.09 -16.43 -14.80
N SER A 7 -19.25 -16.96 -16.02
CA SER A 7 -18.99 -18.38 -16.32
C SER A 7 -17.48 -18.65 -16.28
N VAL A 8 -17.06 -19.68 -15.55
CA VAL A 8 -15.65 -20.09 -15.42
C VAL A 8 -15.36 -21.24 -16.37
N VAL A 9 -14.26 -21.14 -17.12
CA VAL A 9 -13.79 -22.23 -17.99
C VAL A 9 -12.83 -23.15 -17.22
N TRP A 10 -11.82 -22.58 -16.55
CA TRP A 10 -10.86 -23.28 -15.69
C TRP A 10 -10.01 -22.25 -14.92
N GLU A 11 -9.59 -22.52 -13.68
CA GLU A 11 -8.65 -21.69 -12.88
C GLU A 11 -8.76 -20.17 -13.06
N LYS A 12 -9.90 -19.55 -12.67
CA LYS A 12 -10.14 -18.09 -12.74
C LYS A 12 -10.07 -17.48 -14.16
N ARG A 13 -10.23 -18.27 -15.22
CA ARG A 13 -10.48 -17.77 -16.57
C ARG A 13 -11.98 -17.66 -16.82
N TYR A 14 -12.46 -16.43 -16.95
CA TYR A 14 -13.88 -16.10 -17.09
C TYR A 14 -14.26 -15.84 -18.55
N LEU A 15 -15.51 -16.14 -18.90
CA LEU A 15 -16.10 -15.80 -20.20
C LEU A 15 -16.98 -14.56 -20.09
N CYS A 16 -16.95 -13.73 -21.13
CA CYS A 16 -17.86 -12.61 -21.28
C CYS A 16 -19.30 -13.14 -21.41
N PRO A 17 -20.26 -12.67 -20.60
CA PRO A 17 -21.65 -13.13 -20.67
C PRO A 17 -22.33 -12.69 -21.96
N ARG A 18 -21.87 -11.59 -22.58
CA ARG A 18 -22.45 -11.03 -23.81
C ARG A 18 -21.99 -11.76 -25.08
N CYS A 19 -20.70 -12.09 -25.18
CA CYS A 19 -20.13 -12.65 -26.42
C CYS A 19 -19.41 -13.99 -26.25
N GLN A 20 -19.39 -14.55 -25.05
CA GLN A 20 -18.77 -15.84 -24.71
C GLN A 20 -17.26 -15.93 -25.01
N GLN A 21 -16.58 -14.81 -25.31
CA GLN A 21 -15.13 -14.77 -25.44
C GLN A 21 -14.44 -14.75 -24.08
N LYS A 22 -13.20 -15.23 -24.06
CA LYS A 22 -12.33 -15.19 -22.87
C LYS A 22 -12.09 -13.72 -22.49
N LEU A 23 -12.28 -13.42 -21.21
CA LEU A 23 -11.93 -12.11 -20.67
C LEU A 23 -10.42 -12.04 -20.41
N ARG A 24 -9.82 -10.89 -20.73
CA ARG A 24 -8.43 -10.57 -20.41
C ARG A 24 -8.36 -10.08 -18.98
N TYR A 25 -7.53 -10.71 -18.17
CA TYR A 25 -7.22 -10.24 -16.82
C TYR A 25 -6.33 -9.00 -16.90
N VAL A 26 -6.73 -7.95 -16.20
CA VAL A 26 -5.92 -6.74 -16.00
C VAL A 26 -5.56 -6.66 -14.52
N PRO A 27 -4.26 -6.71 -14.17
CA PRO A 27 -3.84 -6.51 -12.79
C PRO A 27 -4.26 -5.10 -12.34
N GLY A 28 -4.60 -4.96 -11.07
CA GLY A 28 -4.82 -3.63 -10.50
C GLY A 28 -3.52 -2.82 -10.56
N ASP A 29 -3.61 -1.56 -10.97
CA ASP A 29 -2.48 -0.64 -11.00
C ASP A 29 -2.17 -0.09 -9.60
N ALA A 30 -0.99 0.50 -9.44
CA ALA A 30 -0.70 1.31 -8.27
C ALA A 30 -1.70 2.49 -8.16
N VAL A 31 -1.92 2.97 -6.94
CA VAL A 31 -2.71 4.18 -6.71
C VAL A 31 -2.05 5.34 -7.47
N ALA A 32 -2.83 6.06 -8.28
CA ALA A 32 -2.33 7.18 -9.07
C ALA A 32 -3.00 8.49 -8.62
N ILE A 33 -2.32 9.61 -8.84
CA ILE A 33 -2.92 10.95 -8.69
C ILE A 33 -3.25 11.45 -10.10
N VAL A 34 -4.54 11.61 -10.39
CA VAL A 34 -5.04 12.16 -11.65
C VAL A 34 -5.74 13.47 -11.32
N ASP A 35 -5.34 14.57 -11.96
CA ASP A 35 -5.89 15.92 -11.76
C ASP A 35 -5.90 16.37 -10.28
N GLY A 36 -4.85 16.03 -9.53
CA GLY A 36 -4.69 16.40 -8.12
C GLY A 36 -5.58 15.64 -7.15
N ARG A 37 -6.30 14.60 -7.62
CA ARG A 37 -7.11 13.71 -6.79
C ARG A 37 -6.55 12.30 -6.83
N VAL A 38 -6.65 11.61 -5.70
CA VAL A 38 -6.26 10.21 -5.59
C VAL A 38 -7.28 9.36 -6.35
N ASP A 39 -6.85 8.75 -7.45
CA ASP A 39 -7.65 7.80 -8.22
C ASP A 39 -7.36 6.38 -7.74
N MET A 40 -8.33 5.79 -7.05
CA MET A 40 -8.28 4.41 -6.58
C MET A 40 -9.04 3.45 -7.50
N THR A 41 -9.64 3.94 -8.60
CA THR A 41 -10.57 3.18 -9.44
C THR A 41 -9.91 1.96 -10.07
N ARG A 42 -8.63 2.08 -10.41
CA ARG A 42 -7.83 1.06 -11.12
C ARG A 42 -6.98 0.18 -10.21
N THR A 43 -7.06 0.38 -8.89
CA THR A 43 -6.21 -0.34 -7.92
C THR A 43 -6.60 -1.80 -7.72
N GLN A 44 -7.86 -2.12 -8.02
CA GLN A 44 -8.36 -3.48 -7.93
C GLN A 44 -8.25 -4.17 -9.29
N PRO A 45 -7.90 -5.47 -9.32
CA PRO A 45 -7.88 -6.22 -10.55
C PRO A 45 -9.28 -6.33 -11.16
N TYR A 46 -9.33 -6.32 -12.48
CA TYR A 46 -10.57 -6.41 -13.25
C TYR A 46 -10.35 -7.22 -14.52
N TYR A 47 -11.45 -7.60 -15.16
CA TYR A 47 -11.45 -8.39 -16.39
C TYR A 47 -12.08 -7.58 -17.51
N VAL A 48 -11.44 -7.53 -18.67
CA VAL A 48 -11.92 -6.78 -19.83
C VAL A 48 -12.28 -7.73 -20.96
N CYS A 49 -13.41 -7.49 -21.62
CA CYS A 49 -13.71 -8.14 -22.89
C CYS A 49 -13.18 -7.29 -24.04
N ASP A 50 -12.18 -7.78 -24.79
CA ASP A 50 -11.61 -7.02 -25.92
C ASP A 50 -12.59 -6.82 -27.09
N LYS A 51 -13.69 -7.59 -27.15
CA LYS A 51 -14.74 -7.45 -28.18
C LYS A 51 -15.91 -6.55 -27.75
N CYS A 52 -16.32 -6.62 -26.49
CA CYS A 52 -17.44 -5.83 -25.97
C CYS A 52 -16.98 -4.54 -25.28
N HIS A 53 -15.67 -4.38 -25.05
CA HIS A 53 -15.06 -3.29 -24.29
C HIS A 53 -15.68 -3.05 -22.90
N THR A 54 -16.32 -4.07 -22.35
CA THR A 54 -16.94 -4.03 -21.01
C THR A 54 -15.95 -4.54 -19.98
N SER A 55 -15.83 -3.81 -18.87
CA SER A 55 -15.00 -4.19 -17.73
C SER A 55 -15.84 -4.81 -16.62
N TYR A 56 -15.29 -5.85 -16.00
CA TYR A 56 -15.91 -6.63 -14.93
C TYR A 56 -15.00 -6.64 -13.71
N ARG A 57 -15.47 -6.11 -12.58
CA ARG A 57 -14.72 -6.12 -11.32
C ARG A 57 -15.38 -7.01 -10.30
N GLU A 58 -14.60 -7.85 -9.63
CA GLU A 58 -15.11 -8.74 -8.60
C GLU A 58 -15.44 -7.96 -7.31
N LEU A 59 -16.63 -8.17 -6.77
CA LEU A 59 -17.06 -7.57 -5.51
C LEU A 59 -16.48 -8.39 -4.35
N MET A 60 -15.44 -7.87 -3.69
CA MET A 60 -14.94 -8.39 -2.40
C MET A 60 -14.57 -9.89 -2.41
N GLY A 61 -14.12 -10.45 -3.54
CA GLY A 61 -13.80 -11.87 -3.64
C GLY A 61 -15.01 -12.80 -3.52
N SER A 62 -16.23 -12.28 -3.69
CA SER A 62 -17.49 -13.03 -3.54
C SER A 62 -17.81 -13.93 -4.74
N GLY A 63 -17.05 -13.87 -5.83
CA GLY A 63 -17.38 -14.51 -7.11
C GLY A 63 -18.49 -13.82 -7.90
N TYR A 64 -18.98 -12.66 -7.44
CA TYR A 64 -19.89 -11.79 -8.18
C TYR A 64 -19.14 -10.61 -8.80
N PHE A 65 -19.55 -10.23 -10.00
CA PHE A 65 -18.87 -9.23 -10.80
C PHE A 65 -19.82 -8.09 -11.15
N GLU A 66 -19.34 -6.86 -10.99
CA GLU A 66 -20.03 -5.64 -11.39
C GLU A 66 -19.52 -5.17 -12.76
N GLU A 67 -20.44 -4.79 -13.64
CA GLU A 67 -20.12 -4.12 -14.91
C GLU A 67 -19.81 -2.64 -14.68
N TYR A 68 -18.68 -2.17 -15.22
CA TYR A 68 -18.36 -0.74 -15.29
C TYR A 68 -17.94 -0.38 -16.72
N GLU A 69 -18.54 0.70 -17.23
CA GLU A 69 -18.15 1.35 -18.48
C GLU A 69 -17.06 2.39 -18.15
N ASP A 70 -16.15 2.68 -19.08
CA ASP A 70 -15.05 3.68 -18.95
C ASP A 70 -13.76 3.25 -18.21
N VAL A 71 -12.98 2.33 -18.77
CA VAL A 71 -11.56 2.20 -18.37
C VAL A 71 -10.57 2.25 -19.54
N ASP A 72 -11.02 2.04 -20.77
CA ASP A 72 -10.11 1.75 -21.89
C ASP A 72 -10.10 2.80 -23.02
N ALA A 73 -9.97 4.08 -22.65
CA ALA A 73 -9.66 5.15 -23.62
C ALA A 73 -8.14 5.44 -23.75
N ARG A 74 -7.26 4.79 -22.99
CA ARG A 74 -5.83 5.18 -22.90
C ARG A 74 -4.81 4.06 -22.64
N LEU A 75 -5.08 2.80 -22.95
CA LEU A 75 -4.02 1.78 -22.96
C LEU A 75 -3.35 1.72 -24.34
N PRO A 76 -2.05 2.04 -24.48
CA PRO A 76 -1.29 1.63 -25.65
C PRO A 76 -1.20 0.10 -25.70
N SER A 77 -1.28 -0.43 -26.91
CA SER A 77 -1.14 -1.85 -27.24
C SER A 77 0.16 -2.44 -26.66
N ALA A 78 0.11 -3.72 -26.32
CA ALA A 78 1.15 -4.50 -25.63
C ALA A 78 2.41 -4.77 -26.48
N ASP A 79 3.03 -3.73 -27.03
CA ASP A 79 4.29 -3.79 -27.80
C ASP A 79 5.28 -2.68 -27.36
N ALA A 80 5.45 -2.47 -26.06
CA ALA A 80 6.54 -1.63 -25.52
C ALA A 80 7.59 -2.51 -24.82
N PRO A 81 8.89 -2.38 -25.17
CA PRO A 81 9.92 -3.27 -24.66
C PRO A 81 10.20 -3.03 -23.19
N ALA A 82 10.55 -4.13 -22.50
CA ALA A 82 11.03 -4.15 -21.13
C ALA A 82 12.29 -3.27 -20.99
N GLY A 83 12.13 -2.09 -20.39
CA GLY A 83 13.21 -1.19 -20.01
C GLY A 83 13.69 -1.51 -18.59
N ALA A 84 14.98 -1.82 -18.49
CA ALA A 84 15.70 -2.25 -17.30
C ALA A 84 15.65 -1.23 -16.14
N GLY A 85 15.64 -1.78 -14.91
CA GLY A 85 15.77 -1.02 -13.67
C GLY A 85 15.86 -1.96 -12.47
N GLN A 86 16.83 -2.87 -12.48
CA GLN A 86 17.19 -3.69 -11.31
C GLN A 86 17.83 -2.76 -10.27
N ALA A 87 17.03 -2.28 -9.32
CA ALA A 87 17.55 -1.70 -8.10
C ALA A 87 17.91 -2.84 -7.14
N ALA A 88 19.19 -2.94 -6.81
CA ALA A 88 19.76 -3.94 -5.93
C ALA A 88 19.03 -3.97 -4.57
N ALA A 89 18.75 -5.19 -4.12
CA ALA A 89 18.22 -5.46 -2.79
C ALA A 89 19.20 -4.93 -1.71
N PRO A 90 18.74 -4.21 -0.68
CA PRO A 90 19.61 -3.85 0.43
C PRO A 90 19.97 -5.11 1.23
N GLU A 91 21.25 -5.21 1.58
CA GLU A 91 21.82 -6.31 2.35
C GLU A 91 21.09 -6.52 3.70
N ARG A 92 20.83 -7.78 4.03
CA ARG A 92 20.15 -8.20 5.25
C ARG A 92 21.05 -7.95 6.45
N ARG A 93 20.69 -6.97 7.28
CA ARG A 93 21.24 -6.80 8.63
C ARG A 93 20.84 -7.99 9.53
N PRO A 94 21.69 -8.40 10.48
CA PRO A 94 21.45 -9.57 11.32
C PRO A 94 20.17 -9.42 12.17
N ALA A 95 19.44 -10.52 12.29
CA ALA A 95 18.19 -10.62 13.04
C ALA A 95 18.42 -10.36 14.54
N LYS A 96 17.64 -9.43 15.10
CA LYS A 96 17.70 -9.02 16.50
C LYS A 96 16.74 -9.84 17.38
N PRO A 97 17.02 -9.96 18.70
CA PRO A 97 16.23 -10.78 19.61
C PRO A 97 14.77 -10.31 19.67
N LYS A 98 13.86 -11.27 19.49
CA LYS A 98 12.41 -11.05 19.57
C LYS A 98 12.03 -10.85 21.03
N HIS A 99 11.82 -9.60 21.44
CA HIS A 99 11.09 -9.32 22.68
C HIS A 99 9.60 -9.58 22.45
N PRO A 100 8.83 -9.97 23.48
CA PRO A 100 7.40 -10.24 23.34
C PRO A 100 6.66 -8.97 22.92
N LEU A 101 5.92 -9.07 21.81
CA LEU A 101 5.05 -8.04 21.24
C LEU A 101 4.05 -7.55 22.29
N ARG A 102 4.16 -6.28 22.68
CA ARG A 102 3.17 -5.62 23.54
C ARG A 102 2.12 -4.93 22.69
N SER A 103 0.85 -5.08 23.06
CA SER A 103 -0.26 -4.39 22.40
C SER A 103 -0.15 -2.88 22.60
N THR A 104 -0.36 -2.10 21.55
CA THR A 104 -0.32 -0.63 21.56
C THR A 104 -1.27 0.01 22.59
N GLY A 105 -2.31 -0.71 23.02
CA GLY A 105 -3.25 -0.26 24.06
C GLY A 105 -2.74 -0.41 25.50
N GLU A 106 -1.69 -1.21 25.72
CA GLU A 106 -1.09 -1.48 27.04
C GLU A 106 0.15 -0.61 27.32
N LEU A 107 0.49 0.27 26.36
CA LEU A 107 1.71 1.06 26.38
C LEU A 107 1.36 2.50 26.77
N GLU A 108 1.85 2.92 27.93
CA GLU A 108 1.68 4.30 28.39
C GLU A 108 2.37 5.28 27.42
N PRO A 109 1.71 6.40 27.06
CA PRO A 109 2.33 7.46 26.27
C PRO A 109 3.60 7.96 26.94
N VAL A 110 4.69 8.02 26.19
CA VAL A 110 5.98 8.52 26.68
C VAL A 110 6.22 9.92 26.15
N GLN A 111 6.66 10.82 27.03
CA GLN A 111 7.09 12.14 26.60
C GLN A 111 8.51 12.05 26.05
N LEU A 112 8.67 12.24 24.75
CA LEU A 112 9.98 12.26 24.10
C LEU A 112 10.29 13.69 23.65
N LYS A 113 11.39 14.24 24.16
CA LYS A 113 11.89 15.56 23.77
C LYS A 113 13.11 15.41 22.88
N ARG A 114 13.22 16.29 21.89
CA ARG A 114 14.43 16.44 21.08
C ARG A 114 15.54 17.02 21.95
N GLU A 115 16.70 16.40 21.94
CA GLU A 115 17.92 17.02 22.44
C GLU A 115 18.47 18.02 21.41
N ALA A 116 19.49 18.80 21.76
CA ALA A 116 20.10 19.81 20.90
C ALA A 116 20.61 19.25 19.55
N ASP A 117 20.90 17.95 19.49
CA ASP A 117 21.36 17.23 18.29
C ASP A 117 20.21 16.73 17.39
N GLY A 118 18.95 17.02 17.73
CA GLY A 118 17.77 16.52 17.01
C GLY A 118 17.46 15.02 17.23
N ARG A 119 18.21 14.35 18.11
CA ARG A 119 18.05 12.94 18.49
C ARG A 119 17.43 12.81 19.89
N CYS A 120 16.96 11.62 20.23
CA CYS A 120 16.53 11.28 21.59
C CYS A 120 16.91 9.83 21.93
N ALA A 121 17.10 9.54 23.22
CA ALA A 121 17.39 8.19 23.68
C ALA A 121 16.12 7.32 23.68
N CYS A 122 16.25 6.08 23.21
CA CYS A 122 15.14 5.14 23.20
C CYS A 122 14.77 4.72 24.63
N PRO A 123 13.53 4.91 25.10
CA PRO A 123 13.11 4.50 26.44
C PRO A 123 13.12 2.97 26.63
N ARG A 124 13.25 2.19 25.54
CA ARG A 124 13.29 0.72 25.57
C ARG A 124 14.69 0.15 25.69
N CYS A 125 15.64 0.69 24.93
CA CYS A 125 16.98 0.10 24.80
C CYS A 125 18.13 1.07 25.09
N GLY A 126 17.82 2.36 25.34
CA GLY A 126 18.82 3.40 25.59
C GLY A 126 19.54 3.92 24.34
N GLU A 127 19.38 3.27 23.18
CA GLU A 127 20.08 3.67 21.96
C GLU A 127 19.54 4.97 21.36
N ARG A 128 20.38 5.71 20.63
CA ARG A 128 19.97 6.94 19.95
C ARG A 128 18.95 6.64 18.84
N MET A 129 17.82 7.35 18.87
CA MET A 129 16.76 7.26 17.87
C MET A 129 16.89 8.35 16.83
N ASP A 130 16.48 8.01 15.61
CA ASP A 130 16.38 8.95 14.50
C ASP A 130 15.00 9.60 14.54
N PHE A 131 14.95 10.91 14.30
CA PHE A 131 13.69 11.57 14.04
C PHE A 131 13.42 11.65 12.55
N VAL A 132 12.19 11.29 12.19
CA VAL A 132 11.66 11.47 10.86
C VAL A 132 10.68 12.64 10.91
N GLU A 133 11.03 13.72 10.20
CA GLU A 133 10.12 14.84 9.96
C GLU A 133 8.97 14.40 9.07
N GLY A 134 7.76 14.79 9.45
CA GLY A 134 6.55 14.55 8.67
C GLY A 134 6.67 15.21 7.30
N GLN A 135 6.53 14.41 6.24
CA GLN A 135 6.53 14.88 4.87
C GLN A 135 5.13 14.75 4.25
N PRO A 136 4.80 15.53 3.21
CA PRO A 136 3.59 15.29 2.44
C PRO A 136 3.53 13.83 1.97
N VAL A 137 2.32 13.25 1.92
CA VAL A 137 2.12 11.87 1.44
C VAL A 137 2.80 11.71 0.08
N ARG A 138 3.72 10.74 0.00
CA ARG A 138 4.40 10.35 -1.25
C ARG A 138 4.01 8.94 -1.63
N ILE A 139 4.16 8.62 -2.90
CA ILE A 139 3.99 7.24 -3.38
C ILE A 139 5.37 6.58 -3.35
N VAL A 140 5.49 5.51 -2.56
CA VAL A 140 6.68 4.65 -2.48
C VAL A 140 6.24 3.25 -2.87
N ASP A 141 6.84 2.67 -3.90
CA ASP A 141 6.50 1.34 -4.44
C ASP A 141 5.00 1.17 -4.77
N GLY A 142 4.38 2.21 -5.31
CA GLY A 142 2.97 2.20 -5.71
C GLY A 142 1.96 2.23 -4.55
N LYS A 143 2.44 2.38 -3.30
CA LYS A 143 1.60 2.56 -2.12
C LYS A 143 1.77 3.98 -1.57
N PRO A 144 0.68 4.62 -1.12
CA PRO A 144 0.81 5.88 -0.40
C PRO A 144 1.57 5.61 0.90
N ASP A 145 2.69 6.28 1.06
CA ASP A 145 3.48 6.28 2.27
C ASP A 145 2.76 7.12 3.33
N MET A 146 1.91 6.44 4.10
CA MET A 146 1.24 6.99 5.28
C MET A 146 2.14 6.94 6.52
N GLU A 147 3.30 6.29 6.43
CA GLU A 147 4.17 6.05 7.57
C GLU A 147 4.93 7.32 7.95
N ASN A 148 5.46 8.03 6.96
CA ASN A 148 6.30 9.23 7.12
C ASN A 148 5.52 10.55 7.02
N VAL A 149 4.19 10.51 7.07
CA VAL A 149 3.34 11.72 6.98
C VAL A 149 3.43 12.56 8.25
N MET A 150 3.53 11.90 9.39
CA MET A 150 3.63 12.52 10.69
C MET A 150 5.03 12.35 11.27
N ASP A 151 5.44 13.36 12.02
CA ASP A 151 6.61 13.34 12.87
C ASP A 151 6.62 12.09 13.75
N HIS A 152 7.70 11.32 13.67
CA HIS A 152 7.88 10.16 14.52
C HIS A 152 9.35 9.90 14.81
N PHE A 153 9.62 9.22 15.92
CA PHE A 153 10.94 8.69 16.20
C PHE A 153 11.00 7.21 15.83
N ARG A 154 12.12 6.80 15.25
CA ARG A 154 12.38 5.42 14.91
C ARG A 154 13.68 4.97 15.58
N CYS A 155 13.59 3.89 16.35
CA CYS A 155 14.78 3.26 16.88
C CYS A 155 15.30 2.23 15.88
N SER A 156 16.48 2.47 15.30
CA SER A 156 17.18 1.49 14.45
C SER A 156 17.67 0.27 15.24
N TYR A 157 17.78 0.39 16.57
CA TYR A 157 18.17 -0.71 17.43
C TYR A 157 17.03 -1.71 17.68
N CYS A 158 15.93 -1.29 18.30
CA CYS A 158 14.84 -2.19 18.67
C CYS A 158 13.67 -2.22 17.68
N GLY A 159 13.70 -1.42 16.61
CA GLY A 159 12.63 -1.37 15.61
C GLY A 159 11.37 -0.65 16.07
N SER A 160 11.33 -0.14 17.31
CA SER A 160 10.19 0.60 17.85
C SER A 160 9.98 1.92 17.12
N VAL A 161 8.72 2.21 16.80
CA VAL A 161 8.28 3.45 16.18
C VAL A 161 7.44 4.21 17.19
N PHE A 162 7.80 5.47 17.45
CA PHE A 162 7.14 6.36 18.39
C PHE A 162 6.43 7.46 17.60
N ARG A 163 5.11 7.39 17.50
CA ARG A 163 4.29 8.37 16.78
C ARG A 163 3.74 9.41 17.75
N ARG A 164 3.78 10.68 17.34
CA ARG A 164 3.23 11.77 18.15
C ARG A 164 1.72 11.64 18.28
N ILE A 165 1.19 11.84 19.49
CA ILE A 165 -0.24 11.90 19.75
C ILE A 165 -0.71 13.32 19.49
N ALA A 166 -1.39 13.52 18.36
CA ALA A 166 -1.93 14.81 17.92
C ALA A 166 -0.87 15.93 17.96
N THR A 167 -1.17 17.06 18.60
CA THR A 167 -0.27 18.23 18.73
C THR A 167 0.49 18.26 20.06
N THR A 168 0.60 17.11 20.75
CA THR A 168 1.25 17.03 22.07
C THR A 168 2.71 16.59 21.97
N ASP A 169 3.46 16.71 23.06
CA ASP A 169 4.81 16.14 23.20
C ASP A 169 4.79 14.66 23.63
N TYR A 170 3.63 14.04 23.68
CA TYR A 170 3.47 12.63 24.01
C TYR A 170 3.51 11.77 22.76
N PHE A 171 4.17 10.63 22.88
CA PHE A 171 4.35 9.68 21.81
C PHE A 171 3.77 8.33 22.22
N GLN A 172 2.94 7.76 21.35
CA GLN A 172 2.51 6.38 21.43
C GLN A 172 3.45 5.54 20.59
N TRP A 173 3.87 4.40 21.11
CA TRP A 173 4.83 3.56 20.43
C TRP A 173 4.25 2.20 20.09
N SER A 174 4.74 1.64 18.99
CA SER A 174 4.39 0.29 18.54
C SER A 174 5.64 -0.45 18.09
N GLU A 175 5.56 -1.78 18.14
CA GLU A 175 6.57 -2.69 17.63
C GLU A 175 6.20 -3.12 16.21
N ARG A 176 7.21 -3.29 15.36
CA ARG A 176 7.05 -3.74 13.97
C ARG A 176 7.83 -5.01 13.73
#